data_AF-A0A7K0IW61-F1
#
_entry.id   AF-A0A7K0IW61-F1
#
_cell.length_a   1.000
_cell.length_b   1.000
_cell.length_c   1.000
_cell.angle_alpha   90.00
_cell.angle_beta   90.00
_cell.angle_gamma   90.00
#
_symmetry.space_group_name_H-M   'P 1'
#
loop_
_entity.id
_entity.type
_entity.pdbx_description
1 polymer ?
#
loop_
_entity_poly.entity_id
_entity_poly.type
_entity_poly.pdbx_seq_one_letter_code
_entity_poly.pdbx_strand_id
1 'polypeptide(L)' 'MDKEQRKKMVAHCLVDLGETVASWSAKNGLHQKIVTDLIDGKLKGTRGVSLATKRKMEETFGNLFDENETKQRNP' A
#
# COMPACT_ATOMS: atom_id res chain seq x y z
N MET A 1 -11.95 -2.21 -0.27
CA MET A 1 -11.63 -2.15 1.18
C MET A 1 -11.88 -0.74 1.71
N ASP A 2 -12.42 -0.57 2.92
CA ASP A 2 -12.59 0.76 3.52
C ASP A 2 -11.25 1.36 4.02
N LYS A 3 -11.16 2.69 4.05
CA LYS A 3 -9.99 3.46 4.50
C LYS A 3 -9.53 3.08 5.91
N GLU A 4 -10.46 2.92 6.86
CA GLU A 4 -10.11 2.61 8.24
C GLU A 4 -9.52 1.20 8.37
N GLN A 5 -10.10 0.25 7.64
CA GLN A 5 -9.62 -1.13 7.60
C GLN A 5 -8.22 -1.21 6.98
N ARG A 6 -7.99 -0.49 5.86
CA ARG A 6 -6.66 -0.38 5.24
C ARG A 6 -5.62 0.19 6.20
N LYS A 7 -5.96 1.26 6.93
CA LYS A 7 -5.08 1.85 7.95
C LYS A 7 -4.73 0.85 9.05
N LYS A 8 -5.72 0.12 9.56
CA LYS A 8 -5.52 -0.90 10.59
C LYS A 8 -4.61 -2.03 10.11
N MET A 9 -4.81 -2.53 8.90
CA MET A 9 -3.96 -3.59 8.31
C MET A 9 -2.52 -3.12 8.15
N VAL A 10 -2.31 -1.95 7.56
CA VAL A 10 -0.95 -1.41 7.38
C VAL A 10 -0.28 -1.16 8.73
N ALA A 11 -1.00 -0.60 9.71
CA ALA A 11 -0.47 -0.40 11.05
C ALA A 11 -0.09 -1.72 11.73
N HIS A 12 -0.93 -2.76 11.62
CA HIS A 12 -0.66 -4.06 12.20
C HIS A 12 0.58 -4.70 11.58
N CYS A 13 0.68 -4.77 10.25
CA CYS A 13 1.84 -5.32 9.58
C CYS A 13 3.13 -4.55 9.92
N LEU A 14 3.07 -3.23 10.04
CA LEU A 14 4.22 -2.43 10.43
C LEU A 14 4.67 -2.74 11.86
N VAL A 15 3.72 -2.96 12.78
CA VAL A 15 4.01 -3.41 14.15
C VAL A 15 4.66 -4.79 14.15
N ASP A 16 4.14 -5.75 13.37
CA ASP A 16 4.75 -7.09 13.23
C ASP A 16 6.18 -7.03 12.69
N LEU A 17 6.43 -6.12 11.76
CA LEU A 17 7.76 -5.90 11.16
C LEU A 17 8.69 -5.09 12.09
N GLY A 18 8.20 -4.51 13.18
CA GLY A 18 8.95 -3.58 14.02
C GLY A 18 9.35 -2.30 13.29
N GLU A 19 8.61 -1.92 12.24
CA GLU A 19 8.90 -0.75 11.41
C GLU A 19 7.79 0.31 11.55
N THR A 20 8.11 1.55 11.21
CA THR A 20 7.14 2.64 11.05
C THR A 20 6.91 2.91 9.57
N VAL A 21 5.83 3.62 9.21
CA VAL A 21 5.61 4.05 7.81
C VAL A 21 6.84 4.79 7.29
N ALA A 22 7.48 5.63 8.12
CA ALA A 22 8.66 6.39 7.75
C ALA A 22 9.88 5.49 7.49
N SER A 23 10.20 4.57 8.41
CA SER A 23 11.36 3.68 8.25
C SER A 23 11.17 2.69 7.11
N TRP A 24 9.99 2.09 6.98
CA TRP A 24 9.66 1.19 5.88
C TRP A 24 9.72 1.91 4.53
N SER A 25 9.17 3.12 4.44
CA SER A 25 9.23 3.92 3.20
C SER A 25 10.67 4.24 2.83
N ALA A 26 11.48 4.72 3.78
CA ALA A 26 12.88 5.07 3.54
C ALA A 26 13.71 3.85 3.08
N LYS A 27 13.55 2.71 3.76
CA LYS A 27 14.22 1.44 3.41
C LYS A 27 13.88 0.96 2.00
N ASN A 28 12.65 1.23 1.56
CA ASN A 28 12.17 0.81 0.26
C ASN A 28 12.35 1.85 -0.86
N GLY A 29 12.97 3.00 -0.56
CA GLY A 29 13.18 4.11 -1.50
C GLY A 29 11.87 4.82 -1.88
N LEU A 30 10.86 4.76 -1.02
CA LEU A 30 9.53 5.31 -1.26
C LEU A 30 9.36 6.65 -0.52
N HIS A 31 8.63 7.58 -1.14
CA HIS A 31 8.22 8.80 -0.45
C HIS A 31 7.12 8.51 0.57
N GLN A 32 7.41 8.75 1.85
CA GLN A 32 6.46 8.60 2.96
C GLN A 32 5.12 9.29 2.71
N LYS A 33 5.13 10.47 2.06
CA LYS A 33 3.90 11.19 1.72
C LYS A 33 3.02 10.43 0.73
N ILE A 34 3.61 9.83 -0.32
CA ILE A 34 2.88 9.02 -1.29
C ILE A 34 2.28 7.78 -0.61
N VAL A 35 3.06 7.11 0.24
CA VAL A 35 2.59 5.97 1.04
C VAL A 35 1.41 6.38 1.93
N THR A 36 1.53 7.50 2.63
CA THR A 36 0.47 8.02 3.51
C THR A 36 -0.78 8.40 2.72
N ASP A 37 -0.64 9.07 1.58
CA ASP A 37 -1.76 9.49 0.73
C ASP A 37 -2.48 8.29 0.10
N LEU A 38 -1.74 7.23 -0.25
CA LEU A 38 -2.32 5.94 -0.68
C LEU A 38 -3.14 5.33 0.46
N ILE A 39 -2.56 5.16 1.66
CA ILE A 39 -3.26 4.60 2.83
C ILE A 39 -4.51 5.43 3.15
N ASP A 40 -4.42 6.75 3.10
CA ASP A 40 -5.53 7.66 3.41
C ASP A 40 -6.60 7.68 2.32
N GLY A 41 -6.34 7.09 1.15
CA GLY A 41 -7.25 7.06 -0.01
C GLY A 41 -7.28 8.37 -0.79
N LYS A 42 -6.40 9.32 -0.45
CA LYS A 42 -6.22 10.59 -1.17
C LYS A 42 -5.59 10.39 -2.53
N LEU A 43 -4.88 9.29 -2.69
CA LEU A 43 -4.17 8.94 -3.91
C LEU A 43 -4.56 7.53 -4.34
N LYS A 44 -4.94 7.36 -5.61
CA LYS A 44 -5.42 6.07 -6.15
C LYS A 44 -4.30 5.15 -6.68
N GLY A 45 -3.09 5.69 -6.88
CA GLY A 45 -1.93 4.90 -7.30
C GLY A 45 -1.98 4.41 -8.74
N THR A 46 -2.62 5.14 -9.65
CA THR A 46 -2.93 4.65 -11.01
C THR A 46 -1.79 4.87 -12.02
N ARG A 47 -0.83 5.78 -11.76
CA ARG A 47 0.29 6.07 -12.68
C ARG A 47 1.57 6.53 -11.97
N GLY A 48 2.71 6.30 -12.62
CA GLY A 48 4.03 6.80 -12.21
C GLY A 48 4.54 6.23 -10.88
N VAL A 49 5.22 7.07 -10.09
CA VAL A 49 5.78 6.70 -8.77
C VAL A 49 4.71 6.09 -7.87
N SER A 50 3.49 6.60 -7.92
CA SER A 50 2.40 6.11 -7.07
C SER A 50 1.93 4.68 -7.39
N LEU A 51 2.05 4.24 -8.64
CA LEU A 51 1.73 2.86 -9.04
C LEU A 51 2.81 1.88 -8.55
N ALA A 52 4.08 2.28 -8.66
CA ALA A 52 5.20 1.49 -8.12
C ALA A 52 5.10 1.37 -6.59
N THR A 53 4.79 2.48 -5.90
CA THR A 53 4.53 2.48 -4.45
C THR A 53 3.35 1.59 -4.09
N LYS A 54 2.23 1.68 -4.82
CA LYS A 54 1.05 0.84 -4.60
C LYS A 54 1.39 -0.65 -4.71
N ARG A 55 2.08 -1.08 -5.78
CA ARG A 55 2.48 -2.49 -5.94
C ARG A 55 3.34 -2.98 -4.78
N LYS A 56 4.34 -2.20 -4.38
CA LYS A 56 5.25 -2.58 -3.29
C LYS A 56 4.55 -2.66 -1.93
N MET A 57 3.57 -1.78 -1.73
CA MET A 57 2.67 -1.86 -0.59
C MET A 57 1.81 -3.12 -0.64
N GLU A 58 1.28 -3.50 -1.80
CA GLU A 58 0.47 -4.71 -1.94
C GLU A 58 1.29 -6.00 -1.76
N GLU A 59 2.56 -6.01 -2.19
CA GLU A 59 3.50 -7.11 -1.94
C GLU A 59 3.82 -7.29 -0.45
N THR A 60 3.89 -6.19 0.32
CA THR A 60 4.25 -6.24 1.75
C THR A 60 3.05 -6.42 2.66
N PHE A 61 1.97 -5.68 2.41
CA PHE A 61 0.81 -5.56 3.29
C PHE A 61 -0.41 -6.34 2.80
N GLY A 62 -0.28 -7.04 1.67
CA GLY A 62 -1.39 -7.76 1.03
C GLY A 62 -2.30 -6.84 0.22
N ASN A 63 -3.47 -7.36 -0.15
CA ASN A 63 -4.33 -6.68 -1.13
C ASN A 63 -5.05 -5.45 -0.51
N LEU A 64 -4.42 -4.28 -0.58
CA LEU A 64 -4.86 -3.04 0.08
C LEU A 64 -5.77 -2.15 -0.78
N PHE A 65 -5.59 -2.18 -2.10
CA PHE A 65 -6.19 -1.19 -3.02
C PHE A 65 -6.98 -1.82 -4.14
N ASP A 66 -7.36 -3.08 -4.00
CA ASP A 66 -8.25 -3.72 -4.95
C ASP A 66 -9.65 -3.12 -4.86
N GLU A 67 -10.06 -2.48 -5.96
CA GLU A 67 -11.44 -2.08 -6.24
C GLU A 67 -12.03 -2.90 -7.41
N ASN A 68 -11.40 -4.00 -7.88
CA ASN A 68 -12.04 -4.88 -8.86
C ASN A 68 -11.49 -6.31 -8.88
N GLU A 69 -12.35 -7.23 -8.45
CA GLU A 69 -12.46 -8.55 -9.04
C GLU A 69 -12.43 -8.46 -10.59
N THR A 70 -11.82 -9.47 -11.24
CA THR A 70 -11.70 -9.71 -12.70
C THR A 70 -10.49 -9.14 -13.46
N LYS A 71 -9.51 -10.01 -13.74
CA LYS A 71 -9.43 -10.68 -15.05
C LYS A 71 -8.62 -11.98 -14.94
N GLN A 72 -9.26 -13.05 -15.39
CA GLN A 72 -8.72 -14.38 -15.69
C GLN A 72 -7.28 -14.33 -16.21
N ARG A 73 -6.44 -15.24 -15.71
CA ARG A 73 -5.34 -15.80 -16.49
C ARG A 73 -5.24 -17.30 -16.21
N ASN A 74 -5.98 -18.05 -17.02
CA ASN A 74 -5.70 -19.44 -17.34
C ASN A 74 -4.55 -19.45 -18.36
N PRO A 75 -3.61 -20.39 -18.26
CA PRO A 75 -3.18 -21.21 -19.39
C PRO A 75 -4.01 -22.49 -19.46
#